data_AF-A0A6B2G0P5-F1
#
_entry.id   AF-A0A6B2G0P5-F1
#
_cell.length_a   1.000
_cell.length_b   1.000
_cell.length_c   1.000
_cell.angle_alpha   90.00
_cell.angle_beta   90.00
_cell.angle_gamma   90.00
#
_symmetry.space_group_name_H-M   'P 1'
#
loop_
_entity.id
_entity.type
_entity.pdbx_description
1 polymer ?
#
loop_
_entity_poly.entity_id
_entity_poly.type
_entity_poly.pdbx_seq_one_letter_code
_entity_poly.pdbx_strand_id
1 'polypeptide(L)'
;MKSIKKRCWEIFDAVLDLEDRNGDSMVLVIDSKLNNEPKFCDILNRQIPMFLSHIIENINDNKYEDIEQLGKEILTIVRKQEELEGPSSLNKYSTVVKRSIRAKIENIKAEENLTEKKRSHKSSSFYAEDEASDPTISGDSVISRKRGANISAIKEKPSFPVSGTDASIDELLNLVMGKMDSTGYSLIKYFHRLPTRRKCPEYYETVKNPMSFSKIIKNCITNKYLDRNEITDDFLLMF
;
A
#
# COMPACT_ATOMS: atom_id res chain seq x y z
N MET A 1 -14.08 13.48 -4.25
CA MET A 1 -13.03 13.52 -3.22
C MET A 1 -12.66 12.10 -2.89
N LYS A 2 -11.36 11.76 -2.90
CA LYS A 2 -10.91 10.48 -2.34
C LYS A 2 -11.04 10.57 -0.80
N SER A 3 -11.36 9.46 -0.13
CA SER A 3 -11.43 9.42 1.33
C SER A 3 -10.06 9.71 1.96
N ILE A 4 -10.03 10.36 3.14
CA ILE A 4 -8.80 10.61 3.91
C ILE A 4 -8.02 9.30 4.10
N LYS A 5 -8.71 8.23 4.48
CA LYS A 5 -8.11 6.88 4.60
C LYS A 5 -7.38 6.43 3.34
N LYS A 6 -7.96 6.67 2.16
CA LYS A 6 -7.31 6.34 0.88
C LYS A 6 -6.07 7.20 0.65
N ARG A 7 -6.12 8.49 0.98
CA ARG A 7 -4.97 9.40 0.87
C ARG A 7 -3.85 9.06 1.86
N CYS A 8 -4.21 8.61 3.07
CA CYS A 8 -3.26 8.10 4.05
C CYS A 8 -2.50 6.88 3.51
N TRP A 9 -3.19 5.90 2.92
CA TRP A 9 -2.54 4.76 2.25
C TRP A 9 -1.65 5.21 1.08
N GLU A 10 -2.10 6.16 0.25
CA GLU A 10 -1.27 6.70 -0.85
C GLU A 10 0.05 7.31 -0.37
N ILE A 11 0.10 7.87 0.85
CA ILE A 11 1.34 8.39 1.46
C ILE A 11 2.16 7.24 2.06
N PHE A 12 1.50 6.35 2.80
CA PHE A 12 2.15 5.25 3.49
C PHE A 12 2.85 4.29 2.51
N ASP A 13 2.17 3.92 1.42
CA ASP A 13 2.73 3.06 0.37
C ASP A 13 3.91 3.75 -0.33
N ALA A 14 3.79 5.04 -0.63
CA ALA A 14 4.88 5.82 -1.23
C ALA A 14 6.13 5.92 -0.34
N VAL A 15 5.99 5.73 0.98
CA VAL A 15 7.11 5.67 1.91
C VAL A 15 7.67 4.25 2.02
N LEU A 16 6.81 3.23 2.00
CA LEU A 16 7.21 1.82 1.98
C LEU A 16 8.01 1.46 0.73
N ASP A 17 7.62 2.01 -0.42
CA ASP A 17 8.26 1.78 -1.73
C ASP A 17 9.63 2.48 -1.89
N LEU A 18 10.07 3.25 -0.89
CA LEU A 18 11.40 3.86 -0.92
C LEU A 18 12.46 2.81 -0.63
N GLU A 19 13.19 2.40 -1.66
CA GLU A 19 14.24 1.39 -1.56
C GLU A 19 15.66 2.00 -1.62
N ASP A 20 16.58 1.44 -0.84
CA ASP A 20 18.01 1.74 -0.97
C ASP A 20 18.63 1.04 -2.20
N ARG A 21 19.96 1.20 -2.39
CA ARG A 21 20.67 0.56 -3.51
C ARG A 21 20.65 -0.96 -3.47
N ASN A 22 20.32 -1.56 -2.33
CA ASN A 22 20.24 -2.98 -2.11
C ASN A 22 18.81 -3.52 -2.28
N GLY A 23 17.83 -2.65 -2.56
CA GLY A 23 16.41 -3.02 -2.60
C GLY A 23 15.78 -3.17 -1.21
N ASP A 24 16.45 -2.71 -0.15
CA ASP A 24 15.87 -2.70 1.20
C ASP A 24 14.99 -1.45 1.37
N SER A 25 13.75 -1.64 1.84
CA SER A 25 12.84 -0.52 2.15
C SER A 25 13.43 0.34 3.27
N MET A 26 13.70 1.60 2.96
CA MET A 26 14.35 2.56 3.85
C MET A 26 13.57 2.75 5.16
N VAL A 27 12.23 2.80 5.09
CA VAL A 27 11.39 2.99 6.28
C VAL A 27 11.34 1.74 7.15
N LEU A 28 11.37 0.54 6.55
CA LEU A 28 11.44 -0.73 7.31
C LEU A 28 12.80 -0.92 7.98
N VAL A 29 13.88 -0.45 7.35
CA VAL A 29 15.21 -0.43 7.99
C VAL A 29 15.21 0.50 9.20
N ILE A 30 14.60 1.69 9.08
CA ILE A 30 14.43 2.63 10.21
C ILE A 30 13.61 1.98 11.34
N ASP A 31 12.45 1.40 11.01
CA ASP A 31 11.56 0.73 11.97
C ASP A 31 12.27 -0.42 12.70
N SER A 32 12.93 -1.32 11.96
CA SER A 32 13.66 -2.45 12.54
C SER A 32 14.78 -1.99 13.47
N LYS A 33 15.50 -0.93 13.11
CA LYS A 33 16.61 -0.42 13.93
C LYS A 33 16.08 0.15 15.25
N LEU A 34 14.98 0.89 15.20
CA LEU A 34 14.32 1.43 16.39
C LEU A 34 13.80 0.33 17.32
N ASN A 35 13.22 -0.74 16.76
CA ASN A 35 12.64 -1.84 17.53
C ASN A 35 13.68 -2.78 18.14
N ASN A 36 14.95 -2.73 17.71
CA ASN A 36 16.02 -3.61 18.19
C ASN A 36 16.96 -2.94 19.22
N GLU A 37 16.82 -1.64 19.48
CA GLU A 37 17.63 -0.92 20.47
C GLU A 37 16.99 -1.04 21.88
N PRO A 38 17.61 -1.73 22.86
CA PRO A 38 16.97 -2.05 24.15
C PRO A 38 16.51 -0.83 24.95
N LYS A 39 17.31 0.25 24.92
CA LYS A 39 16.96 1.53 25.55
C LYS A 39 15.71 2.16 24.95
N PHE A 40 15.36 1.78 23.72
CA PHE A 40 14.30 2.37 22.92
C PHE A 40 13.03 1.54 22.91
N CYS A 41 13.11 0.21 22.98
CA CYS A 41 11.95 -0.64 23.24
C CYS A 41 11.20 -0.17 24.49
N ASP A 42 11.92 0.24 25.54
CA ASP A 42 11.35 0.75 26.79
C ASP A 42 10.71 2.15 26.64
N ILE A 43 11.30 3.04 25.82
CA ILE A 43 10.81 4.40 25.60
C ILE A 43 9.63 4.40 24.63
N LEU A 44 9.70 3.62 23.55
CA LEU A 44 8.65 3.46 22.56
C LEU A 44 7.46 2.70 23.15
N ASN A 45 7.64 1.58 23.87
CA ASN A 45 6.51 0.91 24.53
C ASN A 45 5.75 1.81 25.52
N ARG A 46 6.40 2.84 26.07
CA ARG A 46 5.74 3.82 26.96
C ARG A 46 5.02 4.95 26.22
N GLN A 47 5.23 5.14 24.91
CA GLN A 47 4.77 6.34 24.21
C GLN A 47 4.23 6.14 22.77
N ILE A 48 4.65 5.08 22.06
CA ILE A 48 4.29 4.75 20.67
C ILE A 48 4.30 3.22 20.51
N PRO A 49 3.15 2.54 20.36
CA PRO A 49 3.10 1.10 20.06
C PRO A 49 3.83 0.80 18.74
N MET A 50 4.35 -0.42 18.56
CA MET A 50 5.14 -0.88 17.39
C MET A 50 4.85 -0.06 16.11
N PHE A 51 5.86 0.67 15.63
CA PHE A 51 5.71 1.91 14.86
C PHE A 51 4.85 1.79 13.59
N LEU A 52 5.22 0.91 12.66
CA LEU A 52 4.46 0.78 11.42
C LEU A 52 3.11 0.09 11.63
N SER A 53 3.04 -0.87 12.57
CA SER A 53 1.77 -1.51 12.90
C SER A 53 0.77 -0.54 13.53
N HIS A 54 1.23 0.38 14.37
CA HIS A 54 0.36 1.38 14.97
C HIS A 54 -0.18 2.36 13.93
N ILE A 55 0.67 2.80 13.00
CA ILE A 55 0.23 3.62 11.87
C ILE A 55 -0.79 2.84 11.02
N ILE A 56 -0.53 1.59 10.67
CA ILE A 56 -1.46 0.75 9.90
C ILE A 56 -2.81 0.63 10.62
N GLU A 57 -2.80 0.37 11.93
CA GLU A 57 -4.00 0.31 12.77
C GLU A 57 -4.75 1.65 12.74
N ASN A 58 -4.05 2.78 12.93
CA ASN A 58 -4.66 4.11 12.90
C ASN A 58 -5.24 4.48 11.53
N ILE A 59 -4.58 4.10 10.43
CA ILE A 59 -5.13 4.27 9.08
C ILE A 59 -6.38 3.39 8.93
N ASN A 60 -6.36 2.15 9.41
CA ASN A 60 -7.47 1.21 9.31
C ASN A 60 -8.69 1.68 10.10
N ASP A 61 -8.48 2.19 11.30
CA ASP A 61 -9.51 2.69 12.22
C ASP A 61 -10.05 4.08 11.84
N ASN A 62 -9.49 4.71 10.80
CA ASN A 62 -9.78 6.10 10.41
C ASN A 62 -9.48 7.11 11.53
N LYS A 63 -8.39 6.91 12.28
CA LYS A 63 -7.99 7.79 13.39
C LYS A 63 -7.32 9.09 12.94
N TYR A 64 -6.96 9.22 11.67
CA TYR A 64 -6.41 10.46 11.10
C TYR A 64 -7.51 11.33 10.51
N GLU A 65 -7.59 12.59 10.97
CA GLU A 65 -8.53 13.58 10.44
C GLU A 65 -8.03 14.17 9.11
N ASP A 66 -6.72 14.24 8.94
CA ASP A 66 -6.06 14.73 7.74
C ASP A 66 -4.76 13.96 7.43
N ILE A 67 -4.24 14.18 6.22
CA ILE A 67 -2.99 13.57 5.76
C ILE A 67 -1.73 14.11 6.45
N GLU A 68 -1.82 15.29 7.09
CA GLU A 68 -0.69 15.87 7.81
C GLU A 68 -0.46 15.19 9.16
N GLN A 69 -1.52 14.75 9.84
CA GLN A 69 -1.42 14.00 11.10
C GLN A 69 -0.60 12.73 10.87
N LEU A 70 -0.91 11.96 9.83
CA LEU A 70 -0.11 10.81 9.41
C LEU A 70 1.34 11.21 9.10
N GLY A 71 1.53 12.27 8.29
CA GLY A 71 2.85 12.77 7.94
C GLY A 71 3.69 13.14 9.17
N LYS A 72 3.10 13.85 10.14
CA LYS A 72 3.73 14.26 11.41
C LYS A 72 4.12 13.06 12.24
N GLU A 73 3.27 12.04 12.31
CA GLU A 73 3.58 10.81 13.03
C GLU A 73 4.80 10.11 12.40
N ILE A 74 4.77 9.80 11.09
CA ILE A 74 5.91 9.16 10.40
C ILE A 74 7.20 9.98 10.58
N LEU A 75 7.14 11.30 10.43
CA LEU A 75 8.29 12.20 10.61
C LEU A 75 8.83 12.22 12.05
N THR A 76 7.96 12.05 13.04
CA THR A 76 8.37 11.96 14.45
C THR A 76 9.24 10.74 14.67
N ILE A 77 8.90 9.62 14.04
CA ILE A 77 9.73 8.42 14.15
C ILE A 77 11.07 8.57 13.45
N VAL A 78 11.07 9.14 12.24
CA VAL A 78 12.34 9.43 11.54
C VAL A 78 13.24 10.32 12.41
N ARG A 79 12.67 11.34 13.06
CA ARG A 79 13.42 12.22 13.97
C ARG A 79 13.95 11.47 15.19
N LYS A 80 13.15 10.59 15.81
CA LYS A 80 13.59 9.77 16.95
C LYS A 80 14.76 8.84 16.57
N GLN A 81 14.78 8.32 15.34
CA GLN A 81 15.92 7.55 14.83
C GLN A 81 17.18 8.41 14.67
N GLU A 82 17.06 9.64 14.16
CA GLU A 82 18.21 10.55 14.01
C GLU A 82 18.80 10.99 15.36
N GLU A 83 17.96 11.23 16.36
CA GLU A 83 18.38 11.61 17.72
C GLU A 83 19.20 10.49 18.40
N LEU A 84 19.00 9.23 18.00
CA LEU A 84 19.71 8.07 18.53
C LEU A 84 21.12 7.90 17.99
N GLU A 85 21.30 8.01 16.67
CA GLU A 85 22.57 7.69 16.02
C GLU A 85 23.42 8.93 15.70
N GLY A 86 22.87 10.13 15.88
CA GLY A 86 23.51 11.37 15.42
C GLY A 86 23.63 11.40 13.89
N PRO A 87 24.64 12.09 13.32
CA PRO A 87 24.86 12.08 11.88
C PRO A 87 25.35 10.71 11.38
N SER A 88 24.39 9.82 11.12
CA SER A 88 24.60 8.43 10.68
C SER A 88 24.49 8.28 9.16
N SER A 89 24.99 7.16 8.63
CA SER A 89 24.74 6.74 7.25
C SER A 89 23.24 6.63 6.92
N LEU A 90 22.40 6.40 7.94
CA LEU A 90 20.94 6.35 7.82
C LEU A 90 20.30 7.75 7.66
N ASN A 91 21.03 8.85 7.88
CA ASN A 91 20.52 10.20 7.59
C ASN A 91 20.12 10.36 6.13
N LYS A 92 20.75 9.58 5.23
CA LYS A 92 20.34 9.51 3.83
C LYS A 92 18.91 8.97 3.71
N TYR A 93 18.55 7.96 4.49
CA TYR A 93 17.22 7.33 4.46
C TYR A 93 16.20 8.30 5.04
N SER A 94 16.52 8.88 6.20
CA SER A 94 15.71 9.90 6.87
C SER A 94 15.44 11.10 5.95
N THR A 95 16.45 11.57 5.21
CA THR A 95 16.30 12.67 4.25
C THR A 95 15.37 12.31 3.09
N VAL A 96 15.51 11.10 2.53
CA VAL A 96 14.69 10.63 1.41
C VAL A 96 13.24 10.42 1.85
N VAL A 97 13.01 9.78 2.99
CA VAL A 97 11.68 9.58 3.58
C VAL A 97 11.01 10.93 3.87
N LYS A 98 11.70 11.85 4.54
CA LYS A 98 11.21 13.21 4.81
C LYS A 98 10.81 13.95 3.53
N ARG A 99 11.62 13.84 2.48
CA ARG A 99 11.35 14.48 1.19
C ARG A 99 10.12 13.86 0.52
N SER A 100 10.01 12.54 0.51
CA SER A 100 8.88 11.81 -0.09
C SER A 100 7.55 12.19 0.57
N ILE A 101 7.49 12.18 1.91
CA ILE A 101 6.28 12.54 2.66
C ILE A 101 5.82 13.96 2.31
N ARG A 102 6.75 14.94 2.37
CA ARG A 102 6.44 16.34 2.05
C ARG A 102 5.93 16.48 0.62
N ALA A 103 6.63 15.89 -0.35
CA ALA A 103 6.23 15.96 -1.76
C ALA A 103 4.84 15.33 -1.98
N LYS A 104 4.55 14.19 -1.33
CA LYS A 104 3.27 13.50 -1.49
C LYS A 104 2.10 14.28 -0.89
N ILE A 105 2.29 14.88 0.30
CA ILE A 105 1.28 15.74 0.92
C ILE A 105 0.97 16.95 0.03
N GLU A 106 2.00 17.64 -0.47
CA GLU A 106 1.82 18.80 -1.36
C GLU A 106 1.10 18.41 -2.66
N ASN A 107 1.45 17.28 -3.26
CA ASN A 107 0.77 16.80 -4.46
C ASN A 107 -0.72 16.49 -4.20
N ILE A 108 -1.04 15.85 -3.07
CA ILE A 108 -2.43 15.55 -2.70
C ILE A 108 -3.23 16.84 -2.50
N LYS A 109 -2.66 17.83 -1.82
CA LYS A 109 -3.29 19.16 -1.64
C LYS A 109 -3.48 19.88 -2.97
N ALA A 110 -2.51 19.81 -3.88
CA ALA A 110 -2.61 20.42 -5.20
C ALA A 110 -3.72 19.78 -6.05
N GLU A 111 -3.86 18.44 -5.99
CA GLU A 111 -4.96 17.71 -6.65
C GLU A 111 -6.33 18.17 -6.14
N GLU A 112 -6.47 18.40 -4.84
CA GLU A 112 -7.73 18.86 -4.23
C GLU A 112 -8.09 20.29 -4.69
N ASN A 113 -7.12 21.21 -4.68
CA ASN A 113 -7.31 22.58 -5.18
C ASN A 113 -7.71 22.64 -6.67
N LEU A 114 -7.17 21.74 -7.50
CA LEU A 114 -7.56 21.63 -8.92
C LEU A 114 -8.99 21.12 -9.10
N THR A 115 -9.47 20.25 -8.20
CA THR A 115 -10.86 19.77 -8.22
C THR A 115 -11.87 20.81 -7.78
N GLU A 116 -11.50 21.72 -6.87
CA GLU A 116 -12.35 22.83 -6.43
C GLU A 116 -12.48 23.92 -7.51
N LYS A 117 -11.38 24.30 -8.18
CA LYS A 117 -11.43 25.26 -9.30
C LYS A 117 -12.30 24.79 -10.47
N LYS A 118 -12.32 23.48 -10.75
CA LYS A 118 -13.22 22.89 -11.78
C LYS A 118 -14.70 22.90 -11.39
N ARG A 119 -15.02 22.92 -10.08
CA ARG A 119 -16.41 23.03 -9.58
C ARG A 119 -16.90 24.48 -9.63
N SER A 120 -16.03 25.45 -9.38
CA SER A 120 -16.33 26.89 -9.43
C SER A 120 -16.71 27.38 -10.85
N HIS A 121 -15.98 26.96 -11.89
CA HIS A 121 -16.27 27.41 -13.26
C HIS A 121 -17.56 26.85 -13.88
N LYS A 122 -18.21 25.88 -13.25
CA LYS A 122 -19.48 25.30 -13.77
C LYS A 122 -20.74 26.03 -13.28
N SER A 123 -20.62 26.95 -12.31
CA SER A 123 -21.77 27.67 -11.73
C SER A 123 -21.95 29.10 -12.23
N SER A 124 -21.15 29.59 -13.19
CA SER A 124 -21.18 30.97 -13.68
C SER A 124 -21.59 31.07 -15.17
N SER A 125 -22.72 30.48 -15.55
CA SER A 125 -23.37 30.75 -16.84
C SER A 125 -24.89 30.70 -16.68
N PHE A 126 -25.42 31.81 -16.17
CA PHE A 126 -26.83 32.21 -16.03
C PHE A 126 -26.74 33.74 -15.85
N TYR A 127 -27.17 34.67 -16.71
CA TYR A 127 -28.29 34.78 -17.66
C TYR A 127 -27.91 35.70 -18.85
N ALA A 128 -28.61 35.60 -19.98
CA ALA A 128 -29.29 36.73 -20.66
C ALA A 128 -30.13 36.19 -21.84
N GLU A 129 -31.43 36.45 -21.79
CA GLU A 129 -32.41 36.20 -22.86
C GLU A 129 -32.22 37.23 -23.99
N ASP A 130 -32.37 36.83 -25.25
CA ASP A 130 -33.21 37.57 -26.20
C ASP A 130 -33.50 36.77 -27.48
N GLU A 131 -34.66 37.10 -28.03
CA GLU A 131 -35.48 36.43 -29.04
C GLU A 131 -34.92 36.31 -30.48
N ALA A 132 -35.52 35.36 -31.19
CA ALA A 132 -35.84 35.31 -32.63
C ALA A 132 -34.91 34.58 -33.64
N SER A 133 -35.56 33.64 -34.33
CA SER A 133 -35.38 33.10 -35.71
C SER A 133 -34.44 31.90 -35.99
N ASP A 134 -35.12 30.81 -36.35
CA ASP A 134 -34.78 29.52 -37.00
C ASP A 134 -34.18 29.69 -38.43
N PRO A 135 -33.82 28.63 -39.22
CA PRO A 135 -33.27 27.27 -38.98
C PRO A 135 -31.93 27.00 -39.73
N THR A 136 -31.22 25.91 -39.41
CA THR A 136 -31.00 24.74 -40.33
C THR A 136 -29.79 23.85 -39.97
N ILE A 137 -30.10 22.56 -39.77
CA ILE A 137 -29.46 21.34 -40.32
C ILE A 137 -27.95 21.09 -40.06
N SER A 138 -27.63 20.09 -39.23
CA SER A 138 -27.01 18.80 -39.61
C SER A 138 -26.21 18.15 -38.47
N GLY A 139 -26.29 16.81 -38.37
CA GLY A 139 -25.20 15.98 -37.84
C GLY A 139 -25.49 15.22 -36.55
N ASP A 140 -25.70 13.92 -36.70
CA ASP A 140 -25.92 12.88 -35.69
C ASP A 140 -25.00 12.92 -34.46
N SER A 141 -25.58 12.62 -33.29
CA SER A 141 -24.86 11.86 -32.26
C SER A 141 -25.78 10.91 -31.49
N VAL A 142 -25.31 9.66 -31.51
CA VAL A 142 -25.66 8.51 -30.67
C VAL A 142 -25.81 8.92 -29.20
N ILE A 143 -26.84 8.40 -28.52
CA ILE A 143 -26.80 7.73 -27.20
C ILE A 143 -28.24 7.31 -26.86
N SER A 144 -28.50 6.01 -26.90
CA SER A 144 -29.64 5.45 -26.16
C SER A 144 -29.11 4.70 -24.94
N ARG A 145 -29.73 5.07 -23.83
CA ARG A 145 -29.33 4.84 -22.44
C ARG A 145 -29.79 3.47 -21.94
N LYS A 146 -29.58 3.27 -20.63
CA LYS A 146 -30.34 2.41 -19.68
C LYS A 146 -29.85 0.95 -19.63
N ARG A 147 -29.69 0.26 -18.49
CA ARG A 147 -30.10 0.32 -17.06
C ARG A 147 -28.98 -0.42 -16.28
N GLY A 148 -28.60 -0.06 -15.05
CA GLY A 148 -29.36 -0.27 -13.82
C GLY A 148 -29.20 -1.70 -13.30
N ALA A 149 -28.35 -1.93 -12.30
CA ALA A 149 -28.44 -3.06 -11.37
C ALA A 149 -27.73 -2.74 -10.04
N ASN A 150 -28.50 -2.76 -8.96
CA ASN A 150 -28.02 -2.81 -7.58
C ASN A 150 -27.23 -4.10 -7.35
N ILE A 151 -26.04 -4.01 -6.75
CA ILE A 151 -25.46 -5.10 -5.94
C ILE A 151 -24.95 -4.50 -4.63
N SER A 152 -25.63 -4.88 -3.57
CA SER A 152 -25.33 -4.68 -2.16
C SER A 152 -24.02 -5.37 -1.74
N ALA A 153 -23.30 -4.74 -0.81
CA ALA A 153 -22.44 -5.35 0.21
C ALA A 153 -21.55 -6.55 -0.22
N ILE A 154 -20.31 -6.26 -0.62
CA ILE A 154 -19.23 -7.25 -0.58
C ILE A 154 -18.09 -6.65 0.25
N LYS A 155 -17.82 -7.31 1.38
CA LYS A 155 -16.67 -7.10 2.25
C LYS A 155 -15.45 -7.59 1.47
N GLU A 156 -14.76 -6.69 0.76
CA GLU A 156 -13.65 -7.08 -0.10
C GLU A 156 -12.49 -7.64 0.73
N LYS A 157 -12.22 -8.93 0.53
CA LYS A 157 -10.94 -9.58 0.88
C LYS A 157 -9.82 -8.86 0.12
N PRO A 158 -8.59 -8.81 0.66
CA PRO A 158 -7.45 -8.28 -0.08
C PRO A 158 -7.19 -9.19 -1.27
N SER A 159 -7.74 -8.82 -2.43
CA SER A 159 -7.52 -9.49 -3.70
C SER A 159 -6.39 -8.75 -4.40
N PHE A 160 -5.30 -9.47 -4.65
CA PHE A 160 -4.38 -9.04 -5.69
C PHE A 160 -5.01 -9.46 -7.01
N PRO A 161 -5.12 -8.58 -8.01
CA PRO A 161 -5.54 -8.98 -9.34
C PRO A 161 -4.42 -9.82 -9.95
N VAL A 162 -4.45 -11.14 -9.75
CA VAL A 162 -3.57 -12.08 -10.44
C VAL A 162 -4.12 -12.30 -11.85
N SER A 163 -4.03 -11.27 -12.69
CA SER A 163 -4.47 -11.37 -14.08
C SER A 163 -3.42 -12.17 -14.87
N GLY A 164 -3.70 -13.45 -15.13
CA GLY A 164 -2.82 -14.31 -15.94
C GLY A 164 -2.84 -15.82 -15.61
N THR A 165 -3.59 -16.24 -14.59
CA THR A 165 -3.65 -17.62 -14.09
C THR A 165 -5.05 -18.23 -14.25
N ASP A 166 -5.16 -19.56 -14.14
CA ASP A 166 -6.47 -20.24 -14.13
C ASP A 166 -7.29 -19.81 -12.90
N ALA A 167 -8.60 -19.67 -13.07
CA ALA A 167 -9.53 -19.21 -12.02
C ALA A 167 -9.47 -20.08 -10.75
N SER A 168 -9.18 -21.37 -10.91
CA SER A 168 -9.01 -22.31 -9.79
C SER A 168 -7.74 -22.06 -8.97
N ILE A 169 -6.68 -21.55 -9.61
CA ILE A 169 -5.42 -21.16 -8.97
C ILE A 169 -5.59 -19.81 -8.29
N ASP A 170 -6.29 -18.88 -8.93
CA ASP A 170 -6.62 -17.58 -8.35
C ASP A 170 -7.42 -17.72 -7.05
N GLU A 171 -8.41 -18.61 -7.04
CA GLU A 171 -9.19 -18.89 -5.82
C GLU A 171 -8.29 -19.44 -4.70
N LEU A 172 -7.39 -20.38 -5.03
CA LEU A 172 -6.44 -20.94 -4.07
C LEU A 172 -5.52 -19.87 -3.48
N LEU A 173 -4.91 -19.04 -4.33
CA LEU A 173 -4.02 -17.96 -3.90
C LEU A 173 -4.76 -16.97 -3.00
N ASN A 174 -5.96 -16.55 -3.40
CA ASN A 174 -6.80 -15.65 -2.59
C ASN A 174 -7.24 -16.28 -1.26
N LEU A 175 -7.52 -17.59 -1.24
CA LEU A 175 -7.87 -18.31 -0.02
C LEU A 175 -6.72 -18.29 0.98
N VAL A 176 -5.51 -18.61 0.53
CA VAL A 176 -4.29 -18.62 1.36
C VAL A 176 -3.98 -17.22 1.88
N MET A 177 -4.10 -16.20 1.03
CA MET A 177 -3.88 -14.80 1.42
C MET A 177 -4.88 -14.29 2.46
N GLY A 178 -6.12 -14.74 2.37
CA GLY A 178 -7.19 -14.38 3.31
C GLY A 178 -7.09 -15.08 4.67
N LYS A 179 -6.13 -15.99 4.88
CA LYS A 179 -5.95 -16.65 6.18
C LYS A 179 -5.27 -15.70 7.17
N MET A 180 -6.00 -15.45 8.25
CA MET A 180 -5.57 -14.64 9.38
C MET A 180 -5.64 -15.48 10.65
N ASP A 181 -4.79 -15.18 11.62
CA ASP A 181 -4.89 -15.74 12.96
C ASP A 181 -6.04 -15.10 13.76
N SER A 182 -6.22 -15.54 15.01
CA SER A 182 -7.24 -14.99 15.92
C SER A 182 -7.03 -13.52 16.27
N THR A 183 -5.86 -12.96 15.99
CA THR A 183 -5.51 -11.55 16.23
C THR A 183 -5.75 -10.68 14.99
N GLY A 184 -6.14 -11.29 13.86
CA GLY A 184 -6.32 -10.60 12.57
C GLY A 184 -5.02 -10.46 11.78
N TYR A 185 -3.94 -11.12 12.18
CA TYR A 185 -2.66 -11.06 11.49
C TYR A 185 -2.61 -12.06 10.34
N SER A 186 -2.19 -11.61 9.15
CA SER A 186 -2.10 -12.49 7.99
C SER A 186 -0.97 -13.51 8.17
N LEU A 187 -1.33 -14.79 8.16
CA LEU A 187 -0.39 -15.89 8.38
C LEU A 187 0.65 -15.97 7.26
N ILE A 188 0.27 -15.59 6.04
CA ILE A 188 1.16 -15.65 4.88
C ILE A 188 2.30 -14.63 4.94
N LYS A 189 2.22 -13.62 5.82
CA LYS A 189 3.22 -12.53 5.90
C LYS A 189 4.63 -13.06 6.18
N TYR A 190 4.76 -14.09 7.01
CA TYR A 190 6.05 -14.70 7.34
C TYR A 190 6.66 -15.51 6.18
N PHE A 191 5.82 -16.03 5.30
CA PHE A 191 6.22 -16.85 4.16
C PHE A 191 6.25 -16.05 2.84
N HIS A 192 5.90 -14.77 2.89
CA HIS A 192 5.75 -13.94 1.70
C HIS A 192 7.08 -13.74 0.96
N ARG A 193 8.17 -13.50 1.70
CA ARG A 193 9.53 -13.34 1.17
C ARG A 193 10.53 -14.08 2.04
N LEU A 194 11.55 -14.67 1.41
CA LEU A 194 12.64 -15.32 2.13
C LEU A 194 13.56 -14.29 2.81
N PRO A 195 14.19 -14.63 3.96
CA PRO A 195 15.30 -13.86 4.50
C PRO A 195 16.42 -13.73 3.48
N THR A 196 17.15 -12.62 3.45
CA THR A 196 18.32 -12.53 2.55
C THR A 196 19.46 -13.39 3.08
N ARG A 197 20.17 -14.11 2.19
CA ARG A 197 21.34 -14.95 2.55
C ARG A 197 22.41 -14.20 3.35
N ARG A 198 22.54 -12.89 3.13
CA ARG A 198 23.49 -12.03 3.85
C ARG A 198 23.07 -11.77 5.31
N LYS A 199 21.77 -11.62 5.56
CA LYS A 199 21.22 -11.27 6.89
C LYS A 199 20.95 -12.51 7.75
N CYS A 200 20.69 -13.65 7.13
CA CYS A 200 20.43 -14.91 7.82
C CYS A 200 21.01 -16.09 7.01
N PRO A 201 22.35 -16.23 6.97
CA PRO A 201 23.00 -17.36 6.30
C PRO A 201 22.57 -18.71 6.87
N GLU A 202 22.38 -18.80 8.19
CA GLU A 202 21.99 -20.01 8.93
C GLU A 202 20.64 -20.59 8.49
N TYR A 203 19.70 -19.74 8.03
CA TYR A 203 18.43 -20.19 7.45
C TYR A 203 18.66 -21.11 6.24
N TYR A 204 19.66 -20.78 5.41
CA TYR A 204 19.97 -21.52 4.19
C TYR A 204 20.88 -22.73 4.42
N GLU A 205 21.45 -22.87 5.62
CA GLU A 205 22.12 -24.10 6.04
C GLU A 205 21.09 -25.15 6.47
N THR A 206 20.01 -24.70 7.12
CA THR A 206 18.95 -25.57 7.65
C THR A 206 17.90 -25.90 6.59
N VAL A 207 17.43 -24.89 5.85
CA VAL A 207 16.38 -25.04 4.84
C VAL A 207 17.02 -25.20 3.46
N LYS A 208 17.05 -26.44 2.96
CA LYS A 208 17.74 -26.79 1.71
C LYS A 208 17.07 -26.24 0.45
N ASN A 209 15.74 -26.22 0.43
CA ASN A 209 14.94 -25.76 -0.71
C ASN A 209 14.02 -24.60 -0.29
N PRO A 210 14.56 -23.39 -0.08
CA PRO A 210 13.75 -22.25 0.32
C PRO A 210 12.66 -21.92 -0.71
N MET A 211 11.42 -21.81 -0.23
CA MET A 211 10.28 -21.41 -1.03
C MET A 211 9.53 -20.25 -0.37
N SER A 212 9.10 -19.29 -1.19
CA SER A 212 8.26 -18.17 -0.73
C SER A 212 6.98 -18.08 -1.51
N PHE A 213 5.96 -17.55 -0.86
CA PHE A 213 4.66 -17.32 -1.50
C PHE A 213 4.76 -16.41 -2.72
N SER A 214 5.62 -15.38 -2.68
CA SER A 214 5.90 -14.52 -3.85
C SER A 214 6.47 -15.28 -5.05
N LYS A 215 7.32 -16.29 -4.80
CA LYS A 215 7.88 -17.14 -5.85
C LYS A 215 6.81 -18.07 -6.42
N ILE A 216 5.94 -18.61 -5.58
CA ILE A 216 4.78 -19.42 -6.00
C ILE A 216 3.86 -18.61 -6.91
N ILE A 217 3.46 -17.39 -6.49
CA ILE A 217 2.64 -16.48 -7.31
C ILE A 217 3.30 -16.22 -8.67
N LYS A 218 4.59 -15.89 -8.68
CA LYS A 218 5.34 -15.62 -9.91
C LYS A 218 5.35 -16.83 -10.84
N ASN A 219 5.58 -18.03 -10.29
CA ASN A 219 5.59 -19.27 -11.07
C ASN A 219 4.20 -19.56 -11.66
N CYS A 220 3.11 -19.31 -10.92
CA CYS A 220 1.75 -19.43 -11.44
C CYS A 220 1.52 -18.45 -12.61
N ILE A 221 1.82 -17.15 -12.45
CA ILE A 221 1.62 -16.13 -13.50
C ILE A 221 2.46 -16.42 -14.76
N THR A 222 3.65 -17.00 -14.57
CA THR A 222 4.55 -17.34 -15.68
C THR A 222 4.29 -18.73 -16.27
N ASN A 223 3.21 -19.42 -15.86
CA ASN A 223 2.86 -20.78 -16.27
C ASN A 223 4.05 -21.75 -16.17
N LYS A 224 4.82 -21.65 -15.09
CA LYS A 224 5.97 -22.53 -14.85
C LYS A 224 5.60 -23.90 -14.31
N TYR A 225 4.40 -24.03 -13.75
CA TYR A 225 3.90 -25.30 -13.26
C TYR A 225 3.20 -26.04 -14.38
N LEU A 226 3.55 -27.31 -14.57
CA LEU A 226 2.94 -28.18 -15.56
C LEU A 226 1.59 -28.74 -15.06
N ASP A 227 1.48 -28.98 -13.76
CA ASP A 227 0.28 -29.47 -13.11
C ASP A 227 0.07 -28.86 -11.71
N ARG A 228 -1.04 -29.25 -11.08
CA ARG A 228 -1.40 -28.75 -9.75
C ARG A 228 -0.54 -29.37 -8.63
N ASN A 229 0.07 -30.53 -8.86
CA ASN A 229 0.90 -31.20 -7.87
C ASN A 229 2.18 -30.39 -7.63
N GLU A 230 2.78 -29.82 -8.69
CA GLU A 230 3.96 -28.96 -8.55
C GLU A 230 3.68 -27.71 -7.73
N ILE A 231 2.48 -27.13 -7.85
CA ILE A 231 2.04 -26.01 -7.00
C ILE A 231 1.95 -26.48 -5.54
N THR A 232 1.35 -27.64 -5.29
CA THR A 232 1.22 -28.22 -3.94
C THR A 232 2.58 -28.52 -3.32
N ASP A 233 3.52 -29.07 -4.08
CA ASP A 233 4.88 -29.36 -3.61
C ASP A 233 5.61 -28.07 -3.19
N ASP A 234 5.50 -26.99 -3.97
CA ASP A 234 6.09 -25.71 -3.59
C ASP A 234 5.39 -25.10 -2.36
N PHE A 235 4.08 -25.30 -2.17
CA PHE A 235 3.40 -24.94 -0.92
C PHE A 235 3.90 -25.77 0.28
N LEU A 236 4.16 -27.06 0.10
CA LEU A 236 4.70 -27.93 1.15
C LEU A 236 6.15 -27.57 1.48
N LEU A 237 6.94 -27.11 0.52
CA LEU A 237 8.31 -26.61 0.78
C LEU A 237 8.33 -25.28 1.55
N MET A 238 7.24 -24.52 1.48
CA MET A 238 7.11 -23.23 2.15
C MET A 238 6.75 -23.38 3.64
N PHE A 239 5.98 -24.42 4.01
CA PHE A 239 5.50 -24.67 5.38
C PHE A 239 6.37 -25.67 6.14
#